data_AF-A0A962PFI6-F1
#
_entry.id   AF-A0A962PFI6-F1
#
_cell.length_a   1.000
_cell.length_b   1.000
_cell.length_c   1.000
_cell.angle_alpha   90.00
_cell.angle_beta   90.00
_cell.angle_gamma   90.00
#
_symmetry.space_group_name_H-M   'P 1'
#
loop_
_entity.id
_entity.type
_entity.pdbx_description
1 polymer ?
#
loop_
_entity_poly.entity_id
_entity_poly.type
_entity_poly.pdbx_seq_one_letter_code
_entity_poly.pdbx_strand_id
1 'polypeptide(L)'
;MVIADYPGPKGEAFLRGDVRARKFCSTLELFSFLRQPENHTQASHAYVHDSGATDWERPDDRFFIRAEGAWYVVGHDRRGAMNHTLAPFASRDQALKFRDEHGGEIVRYEDIDLALLGRVARGELRNSPSG
;
A
#
# COMPACT_ATOMS: atom_id res chain seq x y z
N MET A 1 -5.96 -18.74 -5.78
CA MET A 1 -6.71 -17.46 -5.69
C MET A 1 -6.03 -16.48 -6.63
N VAL A 2 -6.71 -16.09 -7.72
CA VAL A 2 -6.16 -15.15 -8.71
C VAL A 2 -6.40 -13.74 -8.18
N ILE A 3 -5.40 -13.18 -7.51
CA ILE A 3 -5.47 -11.87 -6.86
C ILE A 3 -5.43 -10.72 -7.91
N ALA A 4 -5.06 -11.03 -9.16
CA ALA A 4 -4.85 -10.07 -10.25
C ALA A 4 -6.13 -9.42 -10.82
N ASP A 5 -7.32 -9.98 -10.58
CA ASP A 5 -8.58 -9.47 -11.16
C ASP A 5 -9.24 -8.34 -10.36
N TYR A 6 -8.59 -7.88 -9.28
CA TYR A 6 -9.15 -6.82 -8.43
C TYR A 6 -8.32 -5.53 -8.50
N PRO A 7 -8.97 -4.35 -8.52
CA PRO A 7 -8.29 -3.08 -8.62
C PRO A 7 -7.40 -2.79 -7.39
N GLY A 8 -6.47 -1.87 -7.58
CA GLY A 8 -5.56 -1.34 -6.58
C GLY A 8 -4.35 -2.23 -6.30
N PRO A 9 -3.29 -1.62 -5.75
CA PRO A 9 -1.99 -2.26 -5.53
C PRO A 9 -2.11 -3.48 -4.60
N LYS A 10 -1.32 -4.51 -4.90
CA LYS A 10 -1.20 -5.74 -4.11
C LYS A 10 0.09 -5.71 -3.32
N GLY A 11 0.16 -6.59 -2.34
CA GLY A 11 1.31 -6.72 -1.47
C GLY A 11 1.73 -8.16 -1.28
N GLU A 12 3.02 -8.37 -1.02
CA GLU A 12 3.53 -9.64 -0.55
C GLU A 12 4.60 -9.45 0.52
N ALA A 13 4.61 -10.35 1.51
CA ALA A 13 5.59 -10.37 2.59
C ALA A 13 6.30 -11.72 2.64
N PHE A 14 7.60 -11.68 2.93
CA PHE A 14 8.43 -12.84 3.15
C PHE A 14 8.82 -12.88 4.63
N LEU A 15 8.53 -13.99 5.29
CA LEU A 15 8.91 -14.24 6.67
C LEU A 15 10.30 -14.87 6.74
N ARG A 16 11.01 -14.64 7.84
CA ARG A 16 12.35 -15.19 8.08
C ARG A 16 12.31 -16.71 8.02
N GLY A 17 13.10 -17.29 7.13
CA GLY A 17 13.20 -18.74 6.96
C GLY A 17 12.12 -19.35 6.06
N ASP A 18 11.17 -18.55 5.55
CA ASP A 18 10.22 -19.00 4.54
C ASP A 18 10.67 -18.58 3.13
N VAL A 19 10.51 -19.48 2.17
CA VAL A 19 10.76 -19.23 0.75
C VAL A 19 9.50 -18.79 0.01
N ARG A 20 8.32 -18.96 0.62
CA ARG A 20 7.03 -18.61 0.01
C ARG A 20 6.58 -17.22 0.45
N ALA A 21 6.18 -16.43 -0.54
CA ALA A 21 5.53 -15.15 -0.32
C ALA A 21 4.14 -15.35 0.29
N ARG A 22 3.83 -14.63 1.37
CA ARG A 22 2.46 -14.41 1.81
C ARG A 22 1.87 -13.26 1.00
N LYS A 23 0.84 -13.54 0.21
CA LYS A 23 0.19 -12.56 -0.68
C LYS A 23 -1.01 -11.89 -0.01
N PHE A 24 -1.22 -10.62 -0.32
CA PHE A 24 -2.25 -9.75 0.22
C PHE A 24 -3.01 -9.06 -0.92
N CYS A 25 -4.33 -8.93 -0.76
CA CYS A 25 -5.21 -8.38 -1.80
C CYS A 25 -5.20 -6.84 -1.83
N SER A 26 -4.61 -6.22 -0.82
CA SER A 26 -4.40 -4.77 -0.73
C SER A 26 -3.15 -4.43 0.08
N THR A 27 -2.60 -3.24 -0.13
CA THR A 27 -1.49 -2.73 0.69
C THR A 27 -1.94 -2.45 2.14
N LEU A 28 -3.19 -2.04 2.36
CA LEU A 28 -3.76 -1.88 3.71
C LEU A 28 -3.67 -3.18 4.52
N GLU A 29 -4.05 -4.31 3.92
CA GLU A 29 -3.99 -5.63 4.54
C GLU A 29 -2.54 -6.05 4.82
N LEU A 30 -1.64 -5.87 3.84
CA LEU A 30 -0.21 -6.10 4.01
C LEU A 30 0.35 -5.33 5.20
N PHE A 31 0.11 -4.03 5.27
CA PHE A 31 0.66 -3.19 6.34
C PHE A 31 0.04 -3.49 7.70
N SER A 32 -1.25 -3.81 7.73
CA SER A 32 -1.91 -4.27 8.96
C SER A 32 -1.25 -5.54 9.51
N PHE A 33 -0.90 -6.47 8.62
CA PHE A 33 -0.14 -7.67 8.98
C PHE A 33 1.28 -7.33 9.46
N LEU A 34 2.03 -6.52 8.71
CA LEU A 34 3.42 -6.18 9.03
C LEU A 34 3.58 -5.41 10.35
N ARG A 35 2.57 -4.64 10.77
CA ARG A 35 2.61 -3.83 11.99
C ARG A 35 2.09 -4.55 13.23
N GLN A 36 1.61 -5.78 13.11
CA GLN A 36 1.30 -6.62 14.27
C GLN A 36 2.60 -7.07 14.96
N PRO A 37 2.72 -6.96 16.30
CA PRO A 37 3.94 -7.32 17.04
C PRO A 37 4.44 -8.75 16.75
N GLU A 38 3.51 -9.69 16.54
CA GLU A 38 3.79 -11.10 16.29
C GLU A 38 4.45 -11.34 14.93
N ASN A 39 4.18 -10.46 13.96
CA ASN A 39 4.65 -10.59 12.58
C ASN A 39 5.83 -9.66 12.29
N HIS A 40 5.89 -8.47 12.91
CA HIS A 40 6.95 -7.49 12.67
C HIS A 40 8.35 -8.06 12.95
N THR A 41 8.48 -8.92 13.96
CA THR A 41 9.76 -9.57 14.32
C THR A 41 10.16 -10.69 13.34
N GLN A 42 9.19 -11.23 12.60
CA GLN A 42 9.38 -12.34 11.67
C GLN A 42 9.47 -11.89 10.21
N ALA A 43 8.96 -10.70 9.87
CA ALA A 43 9.04 -10.17 8.52
C ALA A 43 10.50 -9.93 8.13
N SER A 44 10.94 -10.55 7.04
CA SER A 44 12.25 -10.28 6.44
C SER A 44 12.15 -9.06 5.52
N HIS A 45 11.22 -9.09 4.58
CA HIS A 45 11.13 -8.14 3.48
C HIS A 45 9.70 -8.18 2.90
N ALA A 46 9.20 -7.04 2.42
CA ALA A 46 7.92 -6.96 1.72
C ALA A 46 8.03 -6.22 0.39
N TYR A 47 7.13 -6.54 -0.54
CA TYR A 47 7.00 -5.92 -1.85
C TYR A 47 5.57 -5.42 -2.07
N VAL A 48 5.45 -4.35 -2.84
CA VAL A 48 4.17 -3.73 -3.23
C VAL A 48 4.21 -3.34 -4.71
N HIS A 49 3.06 -3.40 -5.40
CA HIS A 49 2.99 -2.97 -6.80
C HIS A 49 3.20 -1.47 -6.95
N ASP A 50 4.15 -1.00 -7.77
CA ASP A 50 4.32 0.41 -8.09
C ASP A 50 3.13 0.95 -8.88
N SER A 51 2.29 1.76 -8.22
CA SER A 51 1.08 2.34 -8.81
C SER A 51 1.37 3.39 -9.88
N GLY A 52 2.63 3.82 -10.02
CA GLY A 52 3.07 4.68 -11.11
C GLY A 52 3.51 3.92 -12.36
N ALA A 53 3.67 2.60 -12.27
CA ALA A 53 4.16 1.75 -13.37
C ALA A 53 3.14 0.68 -13.79
N THR A 54 2.27 0.24 -12.89
CA THR A 54 1.20 -0.72 -13.18
C THR A 54 -0.15 -0.06 -13.43
N ASP A 55 -1.01 -0.74 -14.19
CA ASP A 55 -2.43 -0.38 -14.29
C ASP A 55 -3.13 -0.59 -12.94
N TRP A 56 -4.00 0.33 -12.56
CA TRP A 56 -4.71 0.27 -11.28
C TRP A 56 -5.82 -0.77 -11.28
N GLU A 57 -6.57 -0.92 -12.38
CA GLU A 57 -7.67 -1.87 -12.47
C GLU A 57 -7.16 -3.30 -12.61
N ARG A 58 -5.99 -3.47 -13.25
CA ARG A 58 -5.35 -4.76 -13.50
C ARG A 58 -3.86 -4.70 -13.16
N PRO A 59 -3.52 -4.74 -11.86
CA PRO A 59 -2.13 -4.61 -11.46
C PRO A 59 -1.31 -5.85 -11.83
N ASP A 60 -0.05 -5.64 -12.20
CA ASP A 60 0.86 -6.65 -12.74
C ASP A 60 2.07 -6.87 -11.83
N ASP A 61 2.27 -8.13 -11.42
CA ASP A 61 3.33 -8.60 -10.53
C ASP A 61 4.75 -8.23 -11.03
N ARG A 62 4.94 -7.92 -12.32
CA ARG A 62 6.24 -7.43 -12.85
C ARG A 62 6.68 -6.09 -12.26
N PHE A 63 5.76 -5.30 -11.70
CA PHE A 63 6.03 -3.98 -11.15
C PHE A 63 6.10 -3.97 -9.62
N PHE A 64 6.51 -5.08 -9.00
CA PHE A 64 6.80 -5.11 -7.57
C PHE A 64 8.06 -4.30 -7.22
N ILE A 65 7.96 -3.46 -6.20
CA ILE A 65 9.06 -2.68 -5.61
C ILE A 65 9.20 -2.98 -4.12
N ARG A 66 10.40 -2.73 -3.56
CA ARG A 66 10.65 -2.88 -2.11
C ARG A 66 9.72 -1.94 -1.33
N ALA A 67 8.91 -2.49 -0.43
CA ALA A 67 7.96 -1.71 0.36
C ALA A 67 8.65 -0.62 1.21
N GLU A 68 9.80 -0.94 1.80
CA GLU A 68 10.58 -0.03 2.65
C GLU A 68 11.07 1.23 1.91
N GLY A 69 11.39 1.10 0.62
CA GLY A 69 11.88 2.21 -0.19
C GLY A 69 10.80 3.12 -0.77
N ALA A 70 9.55 2.66 -0.81
CA ALA A 70 8.47 3.31 -1.55
C ALA A 70 7.89 4.55 -0.86
N TRP A 71 7.23 5.39 -1.66
CA TRP A 71 6.40 6.51 -1.21
C TRP A 71 4.94 6.08 -1.25
N TYR A 72 4.14 6.46 -0.25
CA TYR A 72 2.75 6.05 -0.17
C TYR A 72 1.83 7.26 -0.17
N VAL A 73 0.83 7.28 -1.03
CA VAL A 73 -0.28 8.23 -0.92
C VAL A 73 -1.41 7.55 -0.16
N VAL A 74 -1.91 8.21 0.88
CA VAL A 74 -3.02 7.74 1.72
C VAL A 74 -4.15 8.75 1.73
N GLY A 75 -5.39 8.31 1.96
CA GLY A 75 -6.55 9.22 1.98
C GLY A 75 -6.96 9.76 0.61
N HIS A 76 -6.45 9.18 -0.48
CA HIS A 76 -6.88 9.49 -1.84
C HIS A 76 -8.29 8.94 -2.15
N ASP A 77 -8.86 9.33 -3.28
CA ASP A 77 -10.20 8.91 -3.72
C ASP A 77 -10.26 7.57 -4.47
N ARG A 78 -9.13 7.08 -5.01
CA ARG A 78 -9.06 5.79 -5.71
C ARG A 78 -9.39 4.62 -4.80
N ARG A 79 -10.17 3.67 -5.32
CA ARG A 79 -10.60 2.46 -4.60
C ARG A 79 -9.81 1.25 -5.06
N GLY A 80 -9.38 0.42 -4.12
CA GLY A 80 -8.81 -0.91 -4.39
C GLY A 80 -9.81 -2.03 -4.11
N ALA A 81 -9.34 -3.27 -4.13
CA ALA A 81 -10.12 -4.48 -3.88
C ALA A 81 -10.96 -4.43 -2.58
N MET A 82 -10.43 -3.79 -1.55
CA MET A 82 -11.05 -3.65 -0.22
C MET A 82 -11.40 -2.18 0.10
N ASN A 83 -11.81 -1.42 -0.92
CA ASN A 83 -12.19 -0.02 -0.79
C ASN A 83 -10.99 0.91 -0.54
N HIS A 84 -10.68 1.25 0.70
CA HIS A 84 -9.56 2.13 1.05
C HIS A 84 -8.23 1.38 1.02
N THR A 85 -7.19 2.01 0.48
CA THR A 85 -5.87 1.39 0.38
C THR A 85 -4.78 2.46 0.41
N LEU A 86 -3.52 2.03 0.39
CA LEU A 86 -2.37 2.93 0.24
C LEU A 86 -1.85 2.77 -1.19
N ALA A 87 -1.61 3.87 -1.90
CA ALA A 87 -1.02 3.86 -3.24
C ALA A 87 0.52 4.00 -3.15
N PRO A 88 1.29 2.93 -3.36
CA PRO A 88 2.76 2.96 -3.35
C PRO A 88 3.34 3.45 -4.69
N PHE A 89 4.48 4.12 -4.61
CA PHE A 89 5.23 4.63 -5.76
C PHE A 89 6.72 4.45 -5.56
N ALA A 90 7.43 4.08 -6.63
CA ALA A 90 8.90 4.03 -6.62
C ALA A 90 9.52 5.43 -6.52
N SER A 91 8.87 6.43 -7.12
CA SER A 91 9.32 7.82 -7.14
C SER A 91 8.41 8.75 -6.34
N ARG A 92 9.03 9.70 -5.64
CA ARG A 92 8.34 10.81 -4.98
C ARG A 92 7.54 11.66 -5.97
N ASP A 93 8.07 11.87 -7.17
CA ASP A 93 7.42 12.71 -8.17
C ASP A 93 6.15 12.06 -8.71
N GLN A 94 6.12 10.73 -8.82
CA GLN A 94 4.90 10.00 -9.19
C GLN A 94 3.86 10.05 -8.05
N ALA A 95 4.30 9.92 -6.79
CA ALA A 95 3.42 10.10 -5.64
C ALA A 95 2.82 11.51 -5.57
N LEU A 96 3.61 12.55 -5.86
CA LEU A 96 3.16 13.94 -5.92
C LEU A 96 2.10 14.14 -7.00
N LYS A 97 2.35 13.67 -8.22
CA LYS A 97 1.36 13.76 -9.31
C LYS A 97 0.06 13.06 -8.95
N PHE A 98 0.15 11.84 -8.42
CA PHE A 98 -1.03 11.09 -8.00
C PHE A 98 -1.81 11.82 -6.89
N ARG A 99 -1.12 12.38 -5.89
CA ARG A 99 -1.75 13.19 -4.84
C ARG A 99 -2.42 14.43 -5.43
N ASP A 100 -1.81 15.11 -6.38
CA ASP A 100 -2.37 16.31 -7.00
C ASP A 100 -3.65 15.99 -7.79
N GLU A 101 -3.75 14.78 -8.35
CA GLU A 101 -4.92 14.30 -9.09
C GLU A 101 -6.02 13.71 -8.19
N HIS A 102 -5.65 12.97 -7.15
CA HIS A 102 -6.56 12.14 -6.35
C HIS A 102 -6.71 12.58 -4.88
N GLY A 103 -6.00 13.63 -4.49
CA GLY A 103 -5.90 14.11 -3.12
C GLY A 103 -5.09 13.18 -2.21
N GLY A 104 -5.18 13.45 -0.90
CA GLY A 104 -4.53 12.66 0.14
C GLY A 104 -3.18 13.22 0.59
N GLU A 105 -2.44 12.40 1.32
CA GLU A 105 -1.19 12.76 1.98
C GLU A 105 -0.09 11.76 1.59
N ILE A 106 1.12 12.26 1.38
CA ILE A 106 2.29 11.42 1.10
C ILE A 106 2.97 11.06 2.42
N VAL A 107 3.17 9.78 2.66
CA VAL A 107 3.87 9.22 3.81
C VAL A 107 4.97 8.25 3.38
N ARG A 108 5.93 7.99 4.27
CA ARG A 108 6.98 6.98 4.08
C ARG A 108 6.62 5.68 4.78
N TYR A 109 7.38 4.63 4.50
CA TYR A 109 7.17 3.31 5.10
C TYR A 109 7.12 3.37 6.63
N GLU A 110 8.02 4.14 7.23
CA GLU A 110 8.21 4.29 8.67
C GLU A 110 7.02 4.99 9.35
N ASP A 111 6.31 5.84 8.63
CA ASP A 111 5.15 6.59 9.13
C ASP A 111 3.87 5.74 9.16
N ILE A 112 3.88 4.55 8.54
CA ILE A 112 2.71 3.68 8.45
C ILE A 112 2.59 2.86 9.74
N ASP A 113 1.82 3.37 10.70
CA ASP A 113 1.48 2.67 11.94
C ASP A 113 0.02 2.16 11.95
N LEU A 114 -0.34 1.40 12.99
CA LEU A 114 -1.70 0.87 13.15
C LEU A 114 -2.75 1.98 13.30
N ALA A 115 -2.39 3.14 13.84
CA ALA A 115 -3.30 4.26 14.01
C ALA A 115 -3.65 4.89 12.65
N LEU A 116 -2.65 5.14 11.80
CA LEU A 116 -2.82 5.61 10.43
C LEU A 116 -3.66 4.62 9.62
N LEU A 117 -3.31 3.33 9.68
CA LEU A 117 -4.07 2.28 8.98
C LEU A 117 -5.53 2.24 9.41
N GLY A 118 -5.81 2.41 10.71
CA GLY A 118 -7.17 2.52 11.23
C GLY A 118 -7.94 3.71 10.65
N ARG A 119 -7.29 4.89 10.56
CA ARG A 119 -7.89 6.09 9.95
C ARG A 119 -8.16 5.90 8.46
N VAL A 120 -7.22 5.28 7.72
CA VAL A 120 -7.40 4.93 6.30
C VAL A 120 -8.59 4.00 6.12
N ALA A 121 -8.65 2.92 6.91
CA ALA A 121 -9.71 1.92 6.82
C ALA A 121 -11.11 2.52 7.06
N ARG A 122 -11.23 3.49 7.98
CA ARG A 122 -12.47 4.21 8.28
C ARG A 122 -12.75 5.39 7.32
N GLY A 123 -11.84 5.69 6.39
CA GLY A 123 -11.99 6.80 5.44
C GLY A 123 -11.82 8.19 6.06
N GLU A 124 -11.25 8.29 7.27
CA GLU A 124 -11.13 9.53 8.04
C GLU A 124 -10.13 10.53 7.44
N LEU A 125 -9.22 10.06 6.59
CA LEU A 125 -8.24 10.91 5.91
C LEU A 125 -8.80 11.68 4.71
N ARG A 126 -10.00 11.34 4.22
CA ARG A 126 -10.60 12.03 3.06
C ARG A 126 -11.25 13.38 3.41
N ASN A 127 -11.45 13.65 4.70
CA ASN A 127 -12.24 14.77 5.20
C ASN A 127 -11.39 15.82 5.93
N SER A 128 -10.15 16.06 5.50
CA SER A 128 -9.45 17.28 5.90
C SER A 128 -9.87 18.40 4.96
N PRO A 129 -10.77 19.33 5.35
CA PRO A 129 -10.95 20.54 4.58
C PRO A 129 -9.63 21.31 4.63
N SER A 130 -8.99 21.48 3.49
CA SER A 130 -8.03 22.54 3.30
C SER A 130 -8.79 23.86 3.44
N GLY A 131 -8.81 24.41 4.65
CA GLY A 131 -9.34 25.72 5.01
C GLY A 131 -8.30 26.47 5.82
#